data_AF-A0A1F4ZCM6-F1
#
_entry.id   AF-A0A1F4ZCM6-F1
#
_cell.length_a   1.000
_cell.length_b   1.000
_cell.length_c   1.000
_cell.angle_alpha   90.00
_cell.angle_beta   90.00
_cell.angle_gamma   90.00
#
_symmetry.space_group_name_H-M   'P 1'
#
loop_
_entity.id
_entity.type
_entity.pdbx_description
1 polymer ?
#
loop_
_entity_poly.entity_id
_entity_poly.type
_entity_poly.pdbx_seq_one_letter_code
_entity_poly.pdbx_strand_id
1 'polypeptide(L)'
;MNELIVVLVLVFITLFGVAFLYLFQFLSDLNFWEKIPYGFGLGCGLLAIYMFVLGRIGHWQYPVIITPLLLSIILAIFLRFNQIKQDVIWRFSLDPWDKMLLALIFLQVAYTGFEAWLRPLSAWDGWAIWLLKAKMFYQDGFVNPEIYHLTISQYPYVVNLIGTFIYQTLGVVDDRAVLLFFFFVYLMLGLSFFSFIKSKFSITRSILFTFLLLSLQNIIRHGGRFEAGYADLTLGFYLFLGFTLLQRYLTHSKISTLIPLSLLMGISSLVKEEGFVFTAICQIIIFYHSIFRHKNFNHFLISLIWLLPYIDWQIFKSLNSIYINPYSGGMLDLARFSQIVILMGKELAKIQNWNFLWPIFFLALIFNKKNLKPDAKLALLLLSLQFASYLAIFLITPIPIQVQVPNSFDRLLLHLAPLALYTIAASAKK
;
A
#
# COMPACT_ATOMS: atom_id res chain seq x y z
N MET A 1 -8.32 -24.92 -8.14
CA MET A 1 -8.69 -24.31 -9.44
C MET A 1 -8.99 -22.84 -9.25
N ASN A 2 -9.81 -22.48 -8.26
CA ASN A 2 -10.08 -21.11 -7.83
C ASN A 2 -8.81 -20.27 -7.64
N GLU A 3 -7.77 -20.85 -7.05
CA GLU A 3 -6.51 -20.15 -6.77
C GLU A 3 -5.79 -19.69 -8.04
N LEU A 4 -5.79 -20.52 -9.09
CA LEU A 4 -5.26 -20.14 -10.39
C LEU A 4 -6.08 -19.00 -11.00
N ILE A 5 -7.41 -19.05 -10.86
CA ILE A 5 -8.30 -17.96 -11.31
C ILE A 5 -7.96 -16.66 -10.56
N VAL A 6 -7.77 -16.71 -9.24
CA VAL A 6 -7.38 -15.52 -8.46
C VAL A 6 -6.03 -14.97 -8.91
N VAL A 7 -5.02 -15.81 -9.17
CA VAL A 7 -3.73 -15.35 -9.71
C VAL A 7 -3.92 -14.65 -11.06
N LEU A 8 -4.71 -15.23 -11.97
CA LEU A 8 -5.02 -14.62 -13.27
C LEU A 8 -5.77 -13.28 -13.13
N VAL A 9 -6.70 -13.18 -12.18
CA VAL A 9 -7.40 -11.94 -11.84
C VAL A 9 -6.43 -10.87 -11.35
N LEU A 10 -5.48 -11.22 -10.47
CA LEU A 10 -4.50 -10.27 -9.95
C LEU A 10 -3.51 -9.81 -11.04
N VAL A 11 -3.13 -10.71 -11.95
CA VAL A 11 -2.37 -10.34 -13.16
C VAL A 11 -3.20 -9.41 -14.05
N PHE A 12 -4.48 -9.70 -14.27
CA PHE A 12 -5.37 -8.84 -15.05
C PHE A 12 -5.48 -7.42 -14.46
N ILE A 13 -5.69 -7.30 -13.14
CA ILE A 13 -5.72 -6.01 -12.43
C ILE A 13 -4.40 -5.26 -12.61
N THR A 14 -3.27 -5.96 -12.52
CA THR A 14 -1.94 -5.39 -12.75
C THR A 14 -1.80 -4.85 -14.18
N LEU A 15 -2.19 -5.65 -15.17
CA LEU A 15 -2.15 -5.27 -16.59
C LEU A 15 -3.05 -4.07 -16.88
N PHE A 16 -4.23 -4.00 -16.26
CA PHE A 16 -5.12 -2.85 -16.34
C PHE A 16 -4.44 -1.55 -15.87
N GLY A 17 -3.80 -1.56 -14.70
CA GLY A 17 -3.11 -0.36 -14.24
C GLY A 17 -1.83 -0.04 -15.01
N VAL A 18 -1.10 -1.05 -15.54
CA VAL A 18 0.03 -0.82 -16.46
C VAL A 18 -0.46 -0.21 -17.77
N ALA A 19 -1.58 -0.70 -18.33
CA ALA A 19 -2.22 -0.13 -19.51
C ALA A 19 -2.59 1.34 -19.31
N PHE A 20 -3.15 1.67 -18.14
CA PHE A 20 -3.42 3.05 -17.74
C PHE A 20 -2.14 3.91 -17.78
N LEU A 21 -1.03 3.45 -17.19
CA LEU A 21 0.25 4.18 -17.24
C LEU A 21 0.74 4.43 -18.68
N TYR A 22 0.62 3.43 -19.58
CA TYR A 22 1.05 3.58 -20.97
C TYR A 22 0.15 4.48 -21.82
N LEU A 23 -1.18 4.39 -21.65
CA LEU A 23 -2.13 5.21 -22.39
C LEU A 23 -1.89 6.71 -22.14
N PHE A 24 -1.71 7.07 -20.88
CA PHE A 24 -1.48 8.45 -20.45
C PHE A 24 0.00 8.86 -20.39
N GLN A 25 0.91 7.99 -20.83
CA GLN A 25 2.36 8.21 -20.81
C GLN A 25 2.91 8.62 -19.43
N PHE A 26 2.28 8.10 -18.36
CA PHE A 26 2.74 8.30 -17.00
C PHE A 26 3.97 7.45 -16.74
N LEU A 27 4.92 8.02 -15.99
CA LEU A 27 6.18 7.34 -15.63
C LEU A 27 6.92 6.77 -16.86
N SER A 28 6.93 7.52 -17.97
CA SER A 28 7.43 7.05 -19.27
C SER A 28 8.91 6.65 -19.29
N ASP A 29 9.73 7.20 -18.38
CA ASP A 29 11.14 6.83 -18.24
C ASP A 29 11.39 5.61 -17.31
N LEU A 30 10.35 5.01 -16.74
CA LEU A 30 10.46 3.70 -16.09
C LEU A 30 10.30 2.58 -17.13
N ASN A 31 11.05 1.49 -16.96
CA ASN A 31 10.86 0.29 -17.78
C ASN A 31 9.59 -0.49 -17.37
N PHE A 32 9.26 -1.54 -18.11
CA PHE A 32 8.04 -2.31 -17.89
C PHE A 32 8.00 -2.92 -16.48
N TRP A 33 9.11 -3.52 -16.05
CA TRP A 33 9.23 -4.18 -14.74
C TRP A 33 9.11 -3.20 -13.57
N GLU A 34 9.61 -1.98 -13.73
CA GLU A 34 9.47 -0.89 -12.76
C GLU A 34 8.04 -0.34 -12.69
N LYS A 35 7.28 -0.42 -13.80
CA LYS A 35 5.87 -0.01 -13.86
C LYS A 35 4.93 -1.01 -13.20
N ILE A 36 5.27 -2.30 -13.14
CA ILE A 36 4.39 -3.37 -12.62
C ILE A 36 3.81 -3.05 -11.22
N PRO A 37 4.61 -2.67 -10.20
CA PRO A 37 4.04 -2.39 -8.88
C PRO A 37 3.10 -1.18 -8.86
N TYR A 38 3.44 -0.11 -9.61
CA TYR A 38 2.55 1.05 -9.75
C TYR A 38 1.27 0.67 -10.49
N GLY A 39 1.37 -0.19 -11.51
CA GLY A 39 0.24 -0.74 -12.24
C GLY A 39 -0.66 -1.59 -11.36
N PHE A 40 -0.12 -2.46 -10.50
CA PHE A 40 -0.92 -3.19 -9.53
C PHE A 40 -1.64 -2.24 -8.56
N GLY A 41 -0.93 -1.28 -7.96
CA GLY A 41 -1.52 -0.30 -7.03
C GLY A 41 -2.62 0.56 -7.67
N LEU A 42 -2.38 1.09 -8.88
CA LEU A 42 -3.38 1.84 -9.63
C LEU A 42 -4.54 0.95 -10.08
N GLY A 43 -4.25 -0.26 -10.56
CA GLY A 43 -5.25 -1.21 -11.01
C GLY A 43 -6.23 -1.55 -9.90
N CYS A 44 -5.74 -1.90 -8.70
CA CYS A 44 -6.59 -2.17 -7.54
C CYS A 44 -7.43 -0.95 -7.15
N GLY A 45 -6.79 0.22 -7.01
CA GLY A 45 -7.51 1.41 -6.55
C GLY A 45 -8.54 1.94 -7.55
N LEU A 46 -8.18 2.02 -8.84
CA LEU A 46 -9.09 2.46 -9.89
C LEU A 46 -10.25 1.48 -10.09
N LEU A 47 -10.00 0.16 -10.01
CA LEU A 47 -11.05 -0.85 -10.03
C LEU A 47 -12.03 -0.66 -8.86
N ALA A 48 -11.51 -0.50 -7.64
CA ALA A 48 -12.35 -0.31 -6.47
C ALA A 48 -13.18 0.99 -6.56
N ILE A 49 -12.59 2.10 -6.97
CA ILE A 49 -13.32 3.37 -7.20
C ILE A 49 -14.38 3.17 -8.28
N TYR A 50 -14.06 2.49 -9.38
CA TYR A 50 -15.00 2.23 -10.46
C TYR A 50 -16.20 1.38 -10.00
N MET A 51 -15.94 0.27 -9.30
CA MET A 51 -17.00 -0.57 -8.73
C MET A 51 -17.85 0.18 -7.71
N PHE A 52 -17.23 1.02 -6.86
CA PHE A 52 -17.95 1.86 -5.91
C PHE A 52 -18.94 2.79 -6.63
N VAL A 53 -18.50 3.47 -7.69
CA VAL A 53 -19.37 4.33 -8.51
C VAL A 53 -20.48 3.52 -9.19
N LEU A 54 -20.16 2.36 -9.78
CA LEU A 54 -21.17 1.49 -10.41
C LEU A 54 -22.25 1.03 -9.43
N GLY A 55 -21.88 0.75 -8.18
CA GLY A 55 -22.86 0.37 -7.16
C GLY A 55 -23.83 1.45 -6.77
N ARG A 56 -23.39 2.71 -6.80
CA ARG A 56 -24.28 3.85 -6.53
C ARG A 56 -25.31 4.06 -7.62
N ILE A 57 -24.98 3.70 -8.87
CA ILE A 57 -25.90 3.82 -10.01
C ILE A 57 -26.65 2.52 -10.31
N GLY A 58 -26.48 1.47 -9.50
CA GLY A 58 -27.18 0.19 -9.66
C GLY A 58 -26.71 -0.70 -10.83
N HIS A 59 -25.52 -0.44 -11.40
CA HIS A 59 -25.00 -1.16 -12.58
C HIS A 59 -23.83 -2.09 -12.25
N TRP A 60 -23.99 -2.94 -11.23
CA TRP A 60 -22.95 -3.87 -10.76
C TRP A 60 -23.01 -5.24 -11.45
N GLN A 61 -23.08 -5.26 -12.77
CA GLN A 61 -23.03 -6.52 -13.50
C GLN A 61 -21.58 -6.83 -13.89
N TYR A 62 -21.15 -8.09 -13.75
CA TYR A 62 -19.77 -8.49 -14.05
C TYR A 62 -19.30 -8.07 -15.46
N PRO A 63 -20.11 -8.21 -16.54
CA PRO A 63 -19.73 -7.71 -17.87
C PRO A 63 -19.50 -6.20 -17.92
N VAL A 64 -20.30 -5.41 -17.19
CA VAL A 64 -20.16 -3.94 -17.11
C VAL A 64 -18.84 -3.58 -16.43
N ILE A 65 -18.45 -4.33 -15.40
CA ILE A 65 -17.19 -4.10 -14.69
C ILE A 65 -15.99 -4.44 -15.58
N ILE A 66 -15.98 -5.61 -16.23
CA ILE A 66 -14.78 -6.11 -16.92
C ILE A 66 -14.56 -5.47 -18.30
N THR A 67 -15.62 -5.10 -19.01
CA THR A 67 -15.52 -4.65 -20.41
C THR A 67 -14.64 -3.40 -20.58
N PRO A 68 -14.82 -2.31 -19.81
CA PRO A 68 -13.97 -1.12 -19.95
C PRO A 68 -12.51 -1.38 -19.59
N LEU A 69 -12.26 -2.25 -18.60
CA LEU A 69 -10.92 -2.64 -18.18
C LEU A 69 -10.21 -3.40 -19.30
N LEU A 70 -10.88 -4.39 -19.89
CA LEU A 70 -10.34 -5.17 -21.01
C LEU A 70 -10.09 -4.28 -22.24
N LEU A 71 -11.03 -3.39 -22.58
CA LEU A 71 -10.87 -2.43 -23.68
C LEU A 71 -9.67 -1.51 -23.47
N SER A 72 -9.43 -1.05 -22.24
CA SER A 72 -8.26 -0.21 -21.94
C SER A 72 -6.94 -0.97 -22.12
N ILE A 73 -6.88 -2.25 -21.76
CA ILE A 73 -5.70 -3.10 -21.98
C ILE A 73 -5.46 -3.29 -23.48
N ILE A 74 -6.51 -3.66 -24.23
CA ILE A 74 -6.43 -3.85 -25.70
C ILE A 74 -5.97 -2.55 -26.37
N LEU A 75 -6.56 -1.42 -25.99
CA LEU A 75 -6.21 -0.10 -26.52
C LEU A 75 -4.76 0.27 -26.21
N ALA A 76 -4.27 0.00 -24.99
CA ALA A 76 -2.89 0.26 -24.62
C ALA A 76 -1.91 -0.58 -25.44
N ILE A 77 -2.19 -1.88 -25.58
CA ILE A 77 -1.39 -2.78 -26.42
C ILE A 77 -1.36 -2.27 -27.85
N PHE A 78 -2.52 -1.94 -28.43
CA PHE A 78 -2.62 -1.45 -29.80
C PHE A 78 -1.86 -0.13 -30.03
N LEU A 79 -2.05 0.86 -29.14
CA LEU A 79 -1.46 2.20 -29.30
C LEU A 79 0.00 2.30 -28.87
N ARG A 80 0.51 1.34 -28.07
CA ARG A 80 1.83 1.41 -27.43
C ARG A 80 2.66 0.14 -27.58
N PHE A 81 2.31 -0.76 -28.49
CA PHE A 81 2.98 -2.05 -28.71
C PHE A 81 4.51 -1.93 -28.80
N ASN A 82 5.00 -1.00 -29.63
CA ASN A 82 6.44 -0.81 -29.84
C ASN A 82 7.17 -0.34 -28.58
N GLN A 83 6.54 0.55 -27.80
CA GLN A 83 7.11 1.02 -26.54
C GLN A 83 7.16 -0.11 -25.50
N ILE A 84 6.06 -0.87 -25.36
CA ILE A 84 6.00 -2.03 -24.46
C ILE A 84 7.09 -3.05 -24.83
N LYS A 85 7.24 -3.37 -26.12
CA LYS A 85 8.25 -4.32 -26.61
C LYS A 85 9.69 -3.90 -26.23
N GLN A 86 10.00 -2.61 -26.32
CA GLN A 86 11.32 -2.09 -25.94
C GLN A 86 11.54 -2.13 -24.42
N ASP A 87 10.50 -1.82 -23.64
CA ASP A 87 10.56 -1.74 -22.17
C ASP A 87 10.70 -3.11 -21.47
N VAL A 88 10.34 -4.21 -22.14
CA VAL A 88 10.34 -5.58 -21.56
C VAL A 88 11.74 -6.18 -21.45
N ILE A 89 12.70 -5.75 -22.27
CA ILE A 89 14.03 -6.36 -22.30
C ILE A 89 14.79 -6.01 -21.02
N TRP A 90 14.94 -7.00 -20.15
CA TRP A 90 15.73 -6.89 -18.93
C TRP A 90 17.02 -7.68 -19.06
N ARG A 91 18.16 -7.02 -18.83
CA ARG A 91 19.48 -7.66 -18.82
C ARG A 91 20.27 -7.17 -17.62
N PHE A 92 20.63 -8.09 -16.73
CA PHE A 92 21.61 -7.85 -15.67
C PHE A 92 22.70 -8.90 -15.74
N SER A 93 23.93 -8.45 -15.47
CA SER A 93 24.96 -9.36 -14.98
C SER A 93 24.71 -9.59 -13.49
N LEU A 94 24.64 -10.85 -13.07
CA LEU A 94 24.44 -11.23 -11.68
C LEU A 94 25.66 -12.00 -11.19
N ASP A 95 26.24 -11.52 -10.09
CA ASP A 95 27.33 -12.20 -9.42
C ASP A 95 26.81 -13.43 -8.66
N PRO A 96 27.68 -14.39 -8.25
CA PRO A 96 27.24 -15.57 -7.49
C PRO A 96 26.46 -15.23 -6.21
N TRP A 97 26.83 -14.15 -5.52
CA TRP A 97 26.13 -13.65 -4.34
C TRP A 97 24.73 -13.13 -4.65
N ASP A 98 24.55 -12.43 -5.77
CA ASP A 98 23.24 -11.96 -6.22
C ASP A 98 22.32 -13.14 -6.50
N LYS A 99 22.84 -14.19 -7.16
CA LYS A 99 22.09 -15.43 -7.42
C LYS A 99 21.65 -16.13 -6.14
N MET A 100 22.54 -16.22 -5.15
CA MET A 100 22.22 -16.78 -3.83
C MET A 100 21.12 -15.97 -3.14
N LEU A 101 21.25 -14.64 -3.09
CA LEU A 101 20.23 -13.77 -2.48
C LEU A 101 18.89 -13.82 -3.23
N LEU A 102 18.91 -13.91 -4.55
CA LEU A 102 17.69 -14.12 -5.35
C LEU A 102 17.05 -15.48 -5.07
N ALA A 103 17.84 -16.54 -4.90
CA ALA A 103 17.32 -17.84 -4.49
C ALA A 103 16.66 -17.77 -3.11
N LEU A 104 17.24 -17.02 -2.16
CA LEU A 104 16.62 -16.79 -0.84
C LEU A 104 15.33 -15.99 -0.93
N ILE A 105 15.27 -14.94 -1.76
CA ILE A 105 14.03 -14.19 -2.03
C ILE A 105 12.99 -15.13 -2.64
N PHE A 106 13.37 -15.94 -3.63
CA PHE A 106 12.47 -16.89 -4.26
C PHE A 106 11.90 -17.90 -3.26
N LEU A 107 12.75 -18.49 -2.41
CA LEU A 107 12.32 -19.39 -1.35
C LEU A 107 11.36 -18.70 -0.37
N GLN A 108 11.63 -17.45 0.01
CA GLN A 108 10.79 -16.68 0.91
C GLN A 108 9.42 -16.35 0.30
N VAL A 109 9.39 -15.96 -0.98
CA VAL A 109 8.17 -15.70 -1.75
C VAL A 109 7.38 -17.00 -1.92
N ALA A 110 8.03 -18.10 -2.31
CA ALA A 110 7.40 -19.40 -2.44
C ALA A 110 6.80 -19.89 -1.12
N TYR A 111 7.53 -19.73 -0.02
CA TYR A 111 7.06 -20.06 1.32
C TYR A 111 5.81 -19.25 1.70
N THR A 112 5.85 -17.92 1.50
CA THR A 112 4.72 -17.04 1.85
C THR A 112 3.51 -17.33 0.96
N GLY A 113 3.72 -17.59 -0.32
CA GLY A 113 2.65 -17.97 -1.25
C GLY A 113 2.04 -19.33 -0.94
N PHE A 114 2.87 -20.31 -0.54
CA PHE A 114 2.40 -21.62 -0.10
C PHE A 114 1.55 -21.52 1.17
N GLU A 115 1.97 -20.71 2.15
CA GLU A 115 1.16 -20.46 3.36
C GLU A 115 -0.17 -19.76 3.01
N ALA A 116 -0.14 -18.76 2.12
CA ALA A 116 -1.35 -18.06 1.67
C ALA A 116 -2.32 -18.99 0.95
N TRP A 117 -1.78 -19.95 0.21
CA TRP A 117 -2.57 -20.94 -0.50
C TRP A 117 -3.23 -21.96 0.43
N LEU A 118 -2.51 -22.44 1.46
CA LEU A 118 -3.01 -23.50 2.31
C LEU A 118 -3.93 -23.03 3.44
N ARG A 119 -3.69 -21.84 4.00
CA ARG A 119 -4.33 -21.45 5.25
C ARG A 119 -5.76 -20.92 5.04
N PRO A 120 -6.70 -21.27 5.93
CA PRO A 120 -7.98 -20.58 5.98
C PRO A 120 -7.80 -19.16 6.51
N LEU A 121 -8.78 -18.30 6.22
CA LEU A 121 -8.88 -16.98 6.82
C LEU A 121 -9.03 -17.09 8.35
N SER A 122 -7.95 -16.79 9.09
CA SER A 122 -7.92 -16.80 10.55
C SER A 122 -7.81 -15.41 11.18
N ALA A 123 -7.46 -14.41 10.39
CA ALA A 123 -7.16 -13.07 10.86
C ALA A 123 -8.45 -12.36 11.31
N TRP A 124 -8.50 -11.89 12.57
CA TRP A 124 -9.71 -11.35 13.20
C TRP A 124 -10.36 -10.23 12.38
N ASP A 125 -9.68 -9.10 12.15
CA ASP A 125 -10.18 -8.02 11.29
C ASP A 125 -10.44 -8.49 9.85
N GLY A 126 -9.71 -9.50 9.37
CA GLY A 126 -9.91 -10.04 8.03
C GLY A 126 -11.33 -10.61 7.88
N TRP A 127 -11.74 -11.48 8.79
CA TRP A 127 -13.09 -12.07 8.73
C TRP A 127 -14.19 -11.21 9.36
N ALA A 128 -13.86 -10.25 10.24
CA ALA A 128 -14.85 -9.41 10.94
C ALA A 128 -15.07 -8.04 10.29
N ILE A 129 -14.12 -7.56 9.47
CA ILE A 129 -14.17 -6.22 8.87
C ILE A 129 -14.03 -6.33 7.35
N TRP A 130 -12.87 -6.78 6.87
CA TRP A 130 -12.48 -6.57 5.47
C TRP A 130 -13.20 -7.53 4.52
N LEU A 131 -12.97 -8.83 4.71
CA LEU A 131 -13.56 -9.86 3.85
C LEU A 131 -15.02 -10.15 4.21
N LEU A 132 -15.49 -9.76 5.41
CA LEU A 132 -16.93 -9.76 5.71
C LEU A 132 -17.69 -8.84 4.77
N LYS A 133 -17.24 -7.59 4.65
CA LYS A 133 -17.83 -6.60 3.74
C LYS A 133 -17.73 -7.08 2.30
N ALA A 134 -16.60 -7.66 1.91
CA ALA A 134 -16.43 -8.21 0.57
C ALA A 134 -17.48 -9.30 0.24
N LYS A 135 -17.74 -10.21 1.20
CA LYS A 135 -18.76 -11.26 1.05
C LYS A 135 -20.17 -10.68 0.94
N MET A 136 -20.49 -9.70 1.77
CA MET A 136 -21.80 -9.05 1.76
C MET A 136 -22.02 -8.25 0.48
N PHE A 137 -21.03 -7.47 0.01
CA PHE A 137 -21.13 -6.76 -1.28
C PHE A 137 -21.24 -7.72 -2.47
N TYR A 138 -20.57 -8.87 -2.40
CA TYR A 138 -20.71 -9.93 -3.41
C TYR A 138 -22.14 -10.49 -3.45
N GLN A 139 -22.75 -10.75 -2.29
CA GLN A 139 -24.12 -11.26 -2.19
C GLN A 139 -25.16 -10.22 -2.59
N ASP A 140 -25.00 -8.97 -2.13
CA ASP A 140 -25.94 -7.89 -2.38
C ASP A 140 -25.84 -7.37 -3.83
N GLY A 141 -24.67 -7.51 -4.46
CA GLY A 141 -24.40 -6.94 -5.78
C GLY A 141 -24.29 -5.41 -5.75
N PHE A 142 -24.05 -4.79 -4.59
CA PHE A 142 -23.71 -3.37 -4.47
C PHE A 142 -23.03 -3.06 -3.12
N VAL A 143 -22.55 -1.83 -2.95
CA VAL A 143 -22.06 -1.34 -1.64
C VAL A 143 -23.26 -0.96 -0.80
N ASN A 144 -23.79 -1.94 -0.07
CA ASN A 144 -24.90 -1.72 0.84
C ASN A 144 -24.43 -0.95 2.08
N PRO A 145 -24.97 0.27 2.33
CA PRO A 145 -24.55 1.10 3.46
C PRO A 145 -24.86 0.45 4.81
N GLU A 146 -25.89 -0.39 4.93
CA GLU A 146 -26.30 -1.02 6.19
C GLU A 146 -25.19 -1.91 6.79
N ILE A 147 -24.36 -2.50 5.93
CA ILE A 147 -23.21 -3.31 6.36
C ILE A 147 -22.22 -2.50 7.21
N TYR A 148 -22.10 -1.19 6.96
CA TYR A 148 -21.22 -0.33 7.74
C TYR A 148 -21.74 -0.05 9.16
N HIS A 149 -23.04 -0.24 9.39
CA HIS A 149 -23.65 -0.17 10.74
C HIS A 149 -23.50 -1.50 11.49
N LEU A 150 -23.43 -2.61 10.76
CA LEU A 150 -23.26 -3.95 11.33
C LEU A 150 -21.80 -4.28 11.67
N THR A 151 -20.84 -3.56 11.11
CA THR A 151 -19.41 -3.80 11.31
C THR A 151 -18.79 -2.78 12.26
N ILE A 152 -17.86 -3.24 13.10
CA ILE A 152 -17.25 -2.41 14.16
C ILE A 152 -16.46 -1.21 13.61
N SER A 153 -16.02 -1.27 12.35
CA SER A 153 -15.20 -0.23 11.74
C SER A 153 -15.77 0.27 10.43
N GLN A 154 -15.60 1.56 10.19
CA GLN A 154 -16.11 2.27 9.01
C GLN A 154 -15.01 2.55 8.00
N TYR A 155 -14.03 1.66 7.94
CA TYR A 155 -12.93 1.81 7.01
C TYR A 155 -13.43 1.85 5.56
N PRO A 156 -12.69 2.56 4.67
CA PRO A 156 -13.13 2.73 3.30
C PRO A 156 -13.00 1.44 2.49
N TYR A 157 -13.46 1.50 1.24
CA TYR A 157 -13.93 0.32 0.50
C TYR A 157 -12.87 -0.41 -0.33
N VAL A 158 -11.62 0.08 -0.48
CA VAL A 158 -10.69 -0.47 -1.48
C VAL A 158 -10.42 -1.96 -1.28
N VAL A 159 -10.03 -2.39 -0.08
CA VAL A 159 -9.72 -3.81 0.20
C VAL A 159 -10.96 -4.68 0.02
N ASN A 160 -12.12 -4.20 0.48
CA ASN A 160 -13.39 -4.93 0.42
C ASN A 160 -13.83 -5.15 -1.03
N LEU A 161 -13.67 -4.14 -1.90
CA LEU A 161 -14.08 -4.23 -3.30
C LEU A 161 -13.15 -5.07 -4.15
N ILE A 162 -11.85 -5.12 -3.82
CA ILE A 162 -10.96 -6.11 -4.44
C ILE A 162 -11.36 -7.53 -4.07
N GLY A 163 -11.64 -7.79 -2.79
CA GLY A 163 -12.19 -9.09 -2.37
C GLY A 163 -13.50 -9.42 -3.08
N THR A 164 -14.40 -8.44 -3.20
CA THR A 164 -15.69 -8.57 -3.91
C THR A 164 -15.48 -8.94 -5.38
N PHE A 165 -14.58 -8.25 -6.08
CA PHE A 165 -14.27 -8.53 -7.48
C PHE A 165 -13.70 -9.94 -7.69
N ILE A 166 -12.86 -10.39 -6.76
CA ILE A 166 -12.33 -11.76 -6.76
C ILE A 166 -13.47 -12.76 -6.62
N TYR A 167 -14.37 -12.59 -5.64
CA TYR A 167 -15.54 -13.47 -5.47
C TYR A 167 -16.47 -13.45 -6.68
N GLN A 168 -16.69 -12.29 -7.30
CA GLN A 168 -17.48 -12.17 -8.54
C GLN A 168 -16.87 -12.94 -9.70
N THR A 169 -15.55 -12.89 -9.83
CA THR A 169 -14.87 -13.66 -10.89
C THR A 169 -14.89 -15.17 -10.61
N LEU A 170 -14.84 -15.57 -9.34
CA LEU A 170 -14.97 -16.98 -8.94
C LEU A 170 -16.41 -17.51 -9.08
N GLY A 171 -17.41 -16.63 -8.98
CA GLY A 171 -18.82 -17.02 -8.88
C GLY A 171 -19.17 -17.68 -7.54
N VAL A 172 -18.26 -17.64 -6.57
CA VAL A 172 -18.43 -18.22 -5.22
C VAL A 172 -17.52 -17.49 -4.23
N VAL A 173 -17.93 -17.48 -2.96
CA VAL A 173 -17.09 -17.02 -1.86
C VAL A 173 -16.06 -18.11 -1.54
N ASP A 174 -14.77 -17.80 -1.72
CA ASP A 174 -13.64 -18.64 -1.35
C ASP A 174 -12.64 -17.83 -0.51
N ASP A 175 -12.83 -17.86 0.81
CA ASP A 175 -12.03 -17.10 1.78
C ASP A 175 -10.56 -17.53 1.82
N ARG A 176 -10.21 -18.70 1.28
CA ARG A 176 -8.81 -19.12 1.16
C ARG A 176 -8.19 -18.53 -0.10
N ALA A 177 -8.85 -18.68 -1.25
CA ALA A 177 -8.31 -18.21 -2.52
C ALA A 177 -8.11 -16.68 -2.52
N VAL A 178 -9.02 -15.92 -1.90
CA VAL A 178 -8.90 -14.45 -1.81
C VAL A 178 -7.66 -13.99 -1.04
N LEU A 179 -7.08 -14.81 -0.14
CA LEU A 179 -5.86 -14.46 0.60
C LEU A 179 -4.65 -14.27 -0.32
N LEU A 180 -4.67 -14.85 -1.52
CA LEU A 180 -3.64 -14.64 -2.53
C LEU A 180 -3.52 -13.16 -2.94
N PHE A 181 -4.56 -12.34 -2.72
CA PHE A 181 -4.46 -10.89 -2.87
C PHE A 181 -3.39 -10.28 -1.95
N PHE A 182 -3.39 -10.65 -0.67
CA PHE A 182 -2.40 -10.13 0.30
C PHE A 182 -0.99 -10.65 0.01
N PHE A 183 -0.87 -11.87 -0.53
CA PHE A 183 0.39 -12.39 -1.05
C PHE A 183 0.88 -11.59 -2.26
N PHE A 184 -0.02 -11.20 -3.16
CA PHE A 184 0.33 -10.34 -4.29
C PHE A 184 0.78 -8.95 -3.82
N VAL A 185 0.13 -8.36 -2.81
CA VAL A 185 0.57 -7.11 -2.18
C VAL A 185 1.99 -7.26 -1.62
N TYR A 186 2.27 -8.36 -0.91
CA TYR A 186 3.61 -8.70 -0.42
C TYR A 186 4.66 -8.74 -1.54
N LEU A 187 4.35 -9.45 -2.64
CA LEU A 187 5.23 -9.55 -3.80
C LEU A 187 5.47 -8.17 -4.45
N MET A 188 4.41 -7.38 -4.63
CA MET A 188 4.48 -6.05 -5.26
C MET A 188 5.21 -5.02 -4.38
N LEU A 189 5.11 -5.15 -3.06
CA LEU A 189 5.95 -4.40 -2.13
C LEU A 189 7.44 -4.75 -2.32
N GLY A 190 7.78 -6.04 -2.42
CA GLY A 190 9.15 -6.48 -2.71
C GLY A 190 9.68 -5.94 -4.04
N LEU A 191 8.89 -6.06 -5.11
CA LEU A 191 9.26 -5.58 -6.45
C LEU A 191 9.41 -4.06 -6.51
N SER A 192 8.50 -3.29 -5.88
CA SER A 192 8.61 -1.83 -5.81
C SER A 192 9.84 -1.40 -5.03
N PHE A 193 10.12 -2.06 -3.91
CA PHE A 193 11.29 -1.78 -3.08
C PHE A 193 12.59 -2.06 -3.82
N PHE A 194 12.70 -3.23 -4.46
CA PHE A 194 13.84 -3.58 -5.29
C PHE A 194 14.09 -2.55 -6.41
N SER A 195 13.05 -2.27 -7.21
CA SER A 195 13.11 -1.32 -8.32
C SER A 195 13.56 0.07 -7.87
N PHE A 196 13.04 0.52 -6.73
CA PHE A 196 13.40 1.82 -6.17
C PHE A 196 14.85 1.88 -5.65
N ILE A 197 15.28 0.89 -4.86
CA ILE A 197 16.67 0.83 -4.33
C ILE A 197 17.66 0.73 -5.49
N LYS A 198 17.36 -0.09 -6.51
CA LYS A 198 18.19 -0.27 -7.70
C LYS A 198 18.38 1.03 -8.49
N SER A 199 17.40 1.94 -8.50
CA SER A 199 17.57 3.25 -9.14
C SER A 199 18.59 4.15 -8.42
N LYS A 200 19.01 3.80 -7.20
CA LYS A 200 19.89 4.61 -6.34
C LYS A 200 21.19 3.92 -5.93
N PHE A 201 21.24 2.59 -6.00
CA PHE A 201 22.31 1.76 -5.44
C PHE A 201 22.67 0.58 -6.36
N SER A 202 23.73 -0.16 -6.00
CA SER A 202 24.15 -1.35 -6.75
C SER A 202 23.12 -2.48 -6.69
N ILE A 203 23.16 -3.36 -7.68
CA ILE A 203 22.24 -4.52 -7.79
C ILE A 203 22.27 -5.38 -6.51
N THR A 204 23.45 -5.73 -6.01
CA THR A 204 23.62 -6.54 -4.81
C THR A 204 22.99 -5.89 -3.58
N ARG A 205 23.16 -4.58 -3.41
CA ARG A 205 22.53 -3.83 -2.31
C ARG A 205 21.01 -3.84 -2.44
N SER A 206 20.48 -3.71 -3.65
CA SER A 206 19.04 -3.79 -3.92
C SER A 206 18.47 -5.17 -3.59
N ILE A 207 19.12 -6.24 -4.02
CA ILE A 207 18.68 -7.61 -3.74
C ILE A 207 18.77 -7.87 -2.23
N LEU A 208 19.89 -7.54 -1.58
CA LEU A 208 20.07 -7.72 -0.14
C LEU A 208 18.99 -7.02 0.67
N PHE A 209 18.76 -5.72 0.44
CA PHE A 209 17.75 -4.99 1.22
C PHE A 209 16.33 -5.41 0.87
N THR A 210 16.06 -5.88 -0.34
CA THR A 210 14.76 -6.49 -0.68
C THR A 210 14.56 -7.81 0.08
N PHE A 211 15.58 -8.66 0.15
CA PHE A 211 15.56 -9.87 0.96
C PHE A 211 15.32 -9.55 2.44
N LEU A 212 16.01 -8.54 2.99
CA LEU A 212 15.80 -8.10 4.37
C LEU A 212 14.38 -7.59 4.63
N LEU A 213 13.74 -6.91 3.67
CA LEU A 213 12.34 -6.49 3.79
C LEU A 213 11.40 -7.69 3.82
N LEU A 214 11.54 -8.56 2.83
CA LEU A 214 10.65 -9.70 2.61
C LEU A 214 10.81 -10.80 3.65
N SER A 215 11.92 -10.80 4.41
CA SER A 215 12.18 -11.71 5.53
C SER A 215 11.69 -11.20 6.89
N LEU A 216 11.14 -9.97 6.97
CA LEU A 216 10.52 -9.49 8.22
C LEU A 216 9.30 -10.35 8.55
N GLN A 217 9.29 -10.95 9.74
CA GLN A 217 8.24 -11.88 10.16
C GLN A 217 6.86 -11.23 10.09
N ASN A 218 6.72 -9.96 10.47
CA ASN A 218 5.44 -9.27 10.38
C ASN A 218 4.95 -9.06 8.93
N ILE A 219 5.87 -8.78 8.00
CA ILE A 219 5.53 -8.67 6.57
C ILE A 219 5.09 -10.03 6.01
N ILE A 220 5.77 -11.12 6.39
CA ILE A 220 5.39 -12.49 6.02
C ILE A 220 4.02 -12.88 6.61
N ARG A 221 3.78 -12.56 7.89
CA ARG A 221 2.53 -12.88 8.60
C ARG A 221 1.31 -12.31 7.90
N HIS A 222 1.40 -11.04 7.50
CA HIS A 222 0.34 -10.34 6.77
C HIS A 222 0.31 -10.65 5.28
N GLY A 223 1.44 -11.06 4.69
CA GLY A 223 1.53 -11.44 3.28
C GLY A 223 0.92 -12.80 2.96
N GLY A 224 0.82 -13.72 3.92
CA GLY A 224 0.27 -15.04 3.60
C GLY A 224 0.04 -15.98 4.78
N ARG A 225 0.29 -15.58 6.02
CA ARG A 225 0.10 -16.46 7.18
C ARG A 225 -1.10 -16.02 8.01
N PHE A 226 -0.97 -16.09 9.34
CA PHE A 226 -2.06 -15.94 10.31
C PHE A 226 -2.81 -14.60 10.25
N GLU A 227 -2.20 -13.56 9.67
CA GLU A 227 -2.74 -12.19 9.60
C GLU A 227 -3.05 -11.72 8.17
N ALA A 228 -2.94 -12.63 7.19
CA ALA A 228 -3.46 -12.37 5.87
C ALA A 228 -4.97 -12.11 5.96
N GLY A 229 -5.44 -11.02 5.33
CA GLY A 229 -6.79 -10.49 5.55
C GLY A 229 -6.80 -9.06 6.10
N TYR A 230 -5.69 -8.60 6.70
CA TYR A 230 -5.59 -7.24 7.23
C TYR A 230 -5.16 -6.23 6.16
N ALA A 231 -5.79 -5.06 6.15
CA ALA A 231 -5.48 -3.99 5.21
C ALA A 231 -4.13 -3.28 5.47
N ASP A 232 -3.46 -3.52 6.60
CA ASP A 232 -2.24 -2.82 7.02
C ASP A 232 -1.06 -3.01 6.06
N LEU A 233 -0.83 -4.24 5.56
CA LEU A 233 0.22 -4.49 4.57
C LEU A 233 -0.10 -3.79 3.23
N THR A 234 -1.38 -3.82 2.83
CA THR A 234 -1.88 -3.10 1.65
C THR A 234 -1.65 -1.60 1.78
N LEU A 235 -1.97 -1.01 2.94
CA LEU A 235 -1.69 0.39 3.18
C LEU A 235 -0.18 0.66 3.12
N GLY A 236 0.64 -0.12 3.82
CA GLY A 236 2.11 0.03 3.78
C GLY A 236 2.70 -0.01 2.37
N PHE A 237 2.14 -0.85 1.49
CA PHE A 237 2.47 -0.86 0.06
C PHE A 237 2.14 0.47 -0.64
N TYR A 238 0.91 0.99 -0.48
CA TYR A 238 0.53 2.28 -1.06
C TYR A 238 1.34 3.46 -0.52
N LEU A 239 1.65 3.47 0.78
CA LEU A 239 2.48 4.51 1.39
C LEU A 239 3.89 4.49 0.80
N PHE A 240 4.46 3.30 0.59
CA PHE A 240 5.77 3.16 -0.03
C PHE A 240 5.76 3.63 -1.49
N LEU A 241 4.76 3.27 -2.30
CA LEU A 241 4.61 3.80 -3.67
C LEU A 241 4.43 5.34 -3.68
N GLY A 242 3.66 5.87 -2.72
CA GLY A 242 3.49 7.31 -2.54
C GLY A 242 4.82 8.00 -2.26
N PHE A 243 5.65 7.42 -1.39
CA PHE A 243 7.00 7.92 -1.14
C PHE A 243 7.89 7.90 -2.37
N THR A 244 7.94 6.80 -3.14
CA THR A 244 8.81 6.71 -4.32
C THR A 244 8.43 7.74 -5.38
N LEU A 245 7.13 7.94 -5.62
CA LEU A 245 6.64 8.95 -6.56
C LEU A 245 6.80 10.38 -6.03
N LEU A 246 6.63 10.60 -4.72
CA LEU A 246 6.91 11.90 -4.11
C LEU A 246 8.37 12.28 -4.29
N GLN A 247 9.31 11.38 -3.97
CA GLN A 247 10.75 11.65 -4.17
C GLN A 247 11.05 12.00 -5.64
N ARG A 248 10.45 11.25 -6.56
CA ARG A 248 10.63 11.44 -8.00
C ARG A 248 10.03 12.75 -8.50
N TYR A 249 8.85 13.13 -8.00
CA TYR A 249 8.24 14.43 -8.26
C TYR A 249 9.08 15.58 -7.69
N LEU A 250 9.59 15.47 -6.47
CA LEU A 250 10.47 16.49 -5.89
C LEU A 250 11.77 16.65 -6.67
N THR A 251 12.25 15.59 -7.33
CA THR A 251 13.47 15.60 -8.15
C THR A 251 13.24 16.18 -9.55
N HIS A 252 12.16 15.78 -10.23
CA HIS A 252 11.96 16.10 -11.66
C HIS A 252 10.79 17.04 -11.95
N SER A 253 9.91 17.28 -10.97
CA SER A 253 8.73 18.15 -11.04
C SER A 253 7.81 17.88 -12.25
N LYS A 254 7.76 16.64 -12.74
CA LYS A 254 6.93 16.26 -13.90
C LYS A 254 5.48 15.99 -13.50
N ILE A 255 4.53 16.57 -14.23
CA ILE A 255 3.08 16.30 -14.07
C ILE A 255 2.76 14.81 -14.29
N SER A 256 3.46 14.15 -15.22
CA SER A 256 3.32 12.71 -15.49
C SER A 256 3.72 11.81 -14.31
N THR A 257 4.36 12.36 -13.28
CA THR A 257 4.61 11.70 -11.99
C THR A 257 3.63 12.16 -10.91
N LEU A 258 3.20 13.43 -10.96
CA LEU A 258 2.30 14.02 -9.97
C LEU A 258 0.88 13.43 -10.04
N ILE A 259 0.34 13.20 -11.24
CA ILE A 259 -1.00 12.60 -11.38
C ILE A 259 -1.07 11.20 -10.75
N PRO A 260 -0.18 10.23 -11.09
CA PRO A 260 -0.22 8.91 -10.44
C PRO A 260 0.10 8.99 -8.94
N LEU A 261 0.94 9.94 -8.48
CA LEU A 261 1.16 10.20 -7.06
C LEU A 261 -0.16 10.59 -6.36
N SER A 262 -0.90 11.56 -6.90
CA SER A 262 -2.19 11.99 -6.36
C SER A 262 -3.22 10.87 -6.37
N LEU A 263 -3.31 10.08 -7.45
CA LEU A 263 -4.22 8.95 -7.49
C LEU A 263 -3.89 7.92 -6.40
N LEU A 264 -2.62 7.54 -6.25
CA LEU A 264 -2.19 6.58 -5.22
C LEU A 264 -2.35 7.13 -3.79
N MET A 265 -2.17 8.43 -3.57
CA MET A 265 -2.50 9.10 -2.30
C MET A 265 -4.00 8.99 -1.99
N GLY A 266 -4.85 9.29 -2.97
CA GLY A 266 -6.31 9.17 -2.84
C GLY A 266 -6.73 7.74 -2.52
N ILE A 267 -6.15 6.77 -3.24
CA ILE A 267 -6.37 5.34 -2.98
C ILE A 267 -5.88 4.94 -1.60
N SER A 268 -4.70 5.42 -1.16
CA SER A 268 -4.18 5.09 0.17
C SER A 268 -5.12 5.56 1.29
N SER A 269 -5.74 6.73 1.12
CA SER A 269 -6.76 7.27 2.02
C SER A 269 -8.06 6.47 1.99
N LEU A 270 -8.26 5.64 0.96
CA LEU A 270 -9.40 4.74 0.81
C LEU A 270 -9.09 3.27 1.15
N VAL A 271 -7.85 2.95 1.54
CA VAL A 271 -7.49 1.63 2.08
C VAL A 271 -7.79 1.59 3.58
N LYS A 272 -7.29 2.59 4.31
CA LYS A 272 -7.52 2.80 5.75
C LYS A 272 -7.44 4.31 6.06
N GLU A 273 -8.05 4.73 7.17
CA GLU A 273 -8.05 6.14 7.59
C GLU A 273 -6.62 6.66 7.91
N GLU A 274 -5.70 5.79 8.34
CA GLU A 274 -4.30 6.12 8.57
C GLU A 274 -3.57 6.56 7.28
N GLY A 275 -4.08 6.17 6.10
CA GLY A 275 -3.57 6.61 4.80
C GLY A 275 -3.89 8.07 4.48
N PHE A 276 -4.98 8.61 5.03
CA PHE A 276 -5.29 10.03 4.94
C PHE A 276 -4.22 10.89 5.61
N VAL A 277 -3.73 10.46 6.78
CA VAL A 277 -2.69 11.20 7.52
C VAL A 277 -1.41 11.32 6.69
N PHE A 278 -0.96 10.22 6.09
CA PHE A 278 0.21 10.25 5.21
C PHE A 278 -0.03 11.12 3.98
N THR A 279 -1.21 11.01 3.36
CA THR A 279 -1.62 11.84 2.22
C THR A 279 -1.58 13.32 2.56
N ALA A 280 -2.08 13.72 3.73
CA ALA A 280 -2.04 15.10 4.21
C ALA A 280 -0.60 15.60 4.41
N ILE A 281 0.28 14.78 5.01
CA ILE A 281 1.70 15.11 5.16
C ILE A 281 2.36 15.31 3.79
N CYS A 282 2.14 14.39 2.84
CA CYS A 282 2.65 14.52 1.48
C CYS A 282 2.10 15.76 0.77
N GLN A 283 0.82 16.08 0.97
CA GLN A 283 0.19 17.25 0.37
C GLN A 283 0.80 18.57 0.87
N ILE A 284 1.18 18.65 2.16
CA ILE A 284 1.91 19.80 2.71
C ILE A 284 3.28 19.94 2.04
N ILE A 285 4.00 18.83 1.86
CA ILE A 285 5.31 18.82 1.19
C ILE A 285 5.19 19.25 -0.27
N ILE A 286 4.17 18.73 -0.99
CA ILE A 286 3.88 19.11 -2.38
C ILE A 286 3.51 20.58 -2.45
N PHE A 287 2.63 21.08 -1.57
CA PHE A 287 2.30 22.50 -1.50
C PHE A 287 3.56 23.35 -1.33
N TYR A 288 4.41 23.02 -0.35
CA TYR A 288 5.64 23.77 -0.13
C TYR A 288 6.55 23.77 -1.36
N HIS A 289 6.73 22.61 -1.99
CA HIS A 289 7.56 22.46 -3.18
C HIS A 289 6.97 23.18 -4.39
N SER A 290 5.70 22.97 -4.72
CA SER A 290 5.04 23.57 -5.88
C SER A 290 4.96 25.08 -5.79
N ILE A 291 4.67 25.64 -4.61
CA ILE A 291 4.49 27.08 -4.41
C ILE A 291 5.81 27.81 -4.22
N PHE A 292 6.65 27.37 -3.27
CA PHE A 292 7.82 28.14 -2.87
C PHE A 292 9.09 27.74 -3.64
N ARG A 293 9.23 26.48 -4.06
CA ARG A 293 10.41 26.02 -4.80
C ARG A 293 10.23 26.09 -6.31
N HIS A 294 9.13 25.56 -6.81
CA HIS A 294 8.85 25.48 -8.25
C HIS A 294 8.05 26.68 -8.77
N LYS A 295 7.41 27.46 -7.89
CA LYS A 295 6.58 28.63 -8.25
C LYS A 295 5.51 28.33 -9.31
N ASN A 296 4.92 27.13 -9.27
CA ASN A 296 3.87 26.72 -10.18
C ASN A 296 2.64 26.22 -9.40
N PHE A 297 1.65 27.11 -9.25
CA PHE A 297 0.39 26.81 -8.56
C PHE A 297 -0.40 25.70 -9.24
N ASN A 298 -0.29 25.52 -10.56
CA ASN A 298 -1.00 24.46 -11.28
C ASN A 298 -0.57 23.07 -10.82
N HIS A 299 0.69 22.90 -10.42
CA HIS A 299 1.11 21.63 -9.83
C HIS A 299 0.39 21.36 -8.51
N PHE A 300 0.24 22.37 -7.65
CA PHE A 300 -0.54 22.20 -6.43
C PHE A 300 -2.00 21.84 -6.75
N LEU A 301 -2.65 22.52 -7.70
CA LEU A 301 -4.02 22.19 -8.11
C LEU A 301 -4.15 20.76 -8.65
N ILE A 302 -3.25 20.33 -9.53
CA ILE A 302 -3.22 18.95 -10.04
C ILE A 302 -3.01 17.96 -8.88
N SER A 303 -2.20 18.34 -7.88
CA SER A 303 -1.96 17.46 -6.75
C SER A 303 -3.24 17.12 -5.98
N LEU A 304 -4.25 18.01 -5.99
CA LEU A 304 -5.53 17.85 -5.30
C LEU A 304 -6.50 16.83 -5.93
N ILE A 305 -6.16 16.19 -7.06
CA ILE A 305 -6.99 15.13 -7.69
C ILE A 305 -7.36 14.02 -6.68
N TRP A 306 -6.49 13.76 -5.70
CA TRP A 306 -6.74 12.76 -4.65
C TRP A 306 -8.01 13.03 -3.83
N LEU A 307 -8.43 14.30 -3.74
CA LEU A 307 -9.63 14.69 -3.00
C LEU A 307 -10.90 14.14 -3.63
N LEU A 308 -10.94 13.91 -4.95
CA LEU A 308 -12.16 13.48 -5.64
C LEU A 308 -12.72 12.16 -5.08
N PRO A 309 -11.98 11.03 -5.08
CA PRO A 309 -12.50 9.78 -4.56
C PRO A 309 -12.64 9.79 -3.02
N TYR A 310 -11.85 10.59 -2.32
CA TYR A 310 -11.97 10.73 -0.86
C TYR A 310 -13.24 11.49 -0.46
N ILE A 311 -13.51 12.64 -1.08
CA ILE A 311 -14.73 13.43 -0.86
C ILE A 311 -15.95 12.60 -1.23
N ASP A 312 -15.89 11.84 -2.34
CA ASP A 312 -16.99 10.96 -2.73
C ASP A 312 -17.32 9.92 -1.64
N TRP A 313 -16.30 9.33 -1.01
CA TRP A 313 -16.49 8.46 0.16
C TRP A 313 -17.09 9.20 1.36
N GLN A 314 -16.63 10.42 1.68
CA GLN A 314 -17.20 11.19 2.79
C GLN A 314 -18.67 11.58 2.54
N ILE A 315 -19.01 11.94 1.30
CA ILE A 315 -20.40 12.20 0.88
C ILE A 315 -21.23 10.94 1.07
N PHE A 316 -20.74 9.78 0.61
CA PHE A 316 -21.45 8.51 0.81
C PHE A 316 -21.71 8.21 2.28
N LYS A 317 -20.71 8.40 3.15
CA LYS A 317 -20.89 8.22 4.61
C LYS A 317 -21.96 9.15 5.17
N SER A 318 -21.89 10.43 4.81
CA SER A 318 -22.83 11.46 5.25
C SER A 318 -24.27 11.15 4.83
N LEU A 319 -24.48 10.83 3.55
CA LEU A 319 -25.81 10.53 2.99
C LEU A 319 -26.46 9.29 3.62
N ASN A 320 -25.65 8.31 4.03
CA ASN A 320 -26.13 7.06 4.62
C ASN A 320 -26.02 7.02 6.15
N SER A 321 -25.73 8.18 6.78
CA SER A 321 -25.58 8.30 8.23
C SER A 321 -24.58 7.30 8.84
N ILE A 322 -23.58 6.88 8.07
CA ILE A 322 -22.49 6.04 8.56
C ILE A 322 -21.73 6.89 9.56
N TYR A 323 -21.89 6.57 10.84
CA TYR A 323 -21.44 7.38 11.97
C TYR A 323 -19.95 7.72 11.86
N ILE A 324 -19.48 8.73 12.59
CA ILE A 324 -18.04 9.03 12.64
C ILE A 324 -17.42 8.22 13.78
N ASN A 325 -16.29 7.58 13.47
CA ASN A 325 -15.48 6.70 14.30
C ASN A 325 -15.59 6.93 15.83
N PRO A 326 -16.00 5.93 16.63
CA PRO A 326 -16.09 6.05 18.09
C PRO A 326 -14.74 6.38 18.77
N TYR A 327 -13.62 6.24 18.07
CA TYR A 327 -12.29 6.56 18.58
C TYR A 327 -11.94 8.06 18.55
N SER A 328 -12.74 8.94 17.92
CA SER A 328 -12.44 10.37 17.79
C SER A 328 -13.01 11.26 18.92
N GLY A 329 -13.49 10.66 20.02
CA GLY A 329 -14.18 11.40 21.09
C GLY A 329 -13.44 11.53 22.42
N GLY A 330 -12.25 10.92 22.58
CA GLY A 330 -11.54 10.99 23.85
C GLY A 330 -10.81 12.33 24.04
N MET A 331 -10.69 12.75 25.30
CA MET A 331 -9.90 13.93 25.67
C MET A 331 -8.40 13.59 25.60
N LEU A 332 -7.58 14.60 25.27
CA LEU A 332 -6.13 14.45 25.27
C LEU A 332 -5.64 14.12 26.69
N ASP A 333 -5.02 12.94 26.87
CA ASP A 333 -4.47 12.49 28.14
C ASP A 333 -2.94 12.40 28.08
N LEU A 334 -2.27 13.50 28.45
CA LEU A 334 -0.80 13.57 28.50
C LEU A 334 -0.19 12.70 29.60
N ALA A 335 -0.95 12.33 30.64
CA ALA A 335 -0.43 11.49 31.73
C ALA A 335 -0.06 10.08 31.22
N ARG A 336 -0.70 9.63 30.14
CA ARG A 336 -0.45 8.35 29.48
C ARG A 336 0.78 8.32 28.58
N PHE A 337 1.39 9.47 28.27
CA PHE A 337 2.47 9.58 27.28
C PHE A 337 3.65 8.62 27.56
N SER A 338 4.17 8.62 28.79
CA SER A 338 5.31 7.79 29.17
C SER A 338 4.99 6.30 29.00
N GLN A 339 3.77 5.90 29.38
CA GLN A 339 3.32 4.53 29.25
C GLN A 339 3.17 4.12 27.79
N ILE A 340 2.64 4.98 26.92
CA ILE A 340 2.55 4.72 25.47
C ILE A 340 3.94 4.51 24.89
N VAL A 341 4.89 5.41 25.20
CA VAL A 341 6.27 5.31 24.70
C VAL A 341 6.93 4.01 25.15
N ILE A 342 6.74 3.59 26.41
CA ILE A 342 7.27 2.32 26.93
C ILE A 342 6.65 1.13 26.18
N LEU A 343 5.34 1.11 25.99
CA LEU A 343 4.64 0.03 25.29
C LEU A 343 5.05 -0.04 23.81
N MET A 344 5.11 1.09 23.11
CA MET A 344 5.62 1.17 21.74
C MET A 344 7.07 0.70 21.65
N GLY A 345 7.92 1.11 22.60
CA GLY A 345 9.32 0.68 22.67
C GLY A 345 9.46 -0.84 22.82
N LYS A 346 8.59 -1.46 23.64
CA LYS A 346 8.53 -2.92 23.78
C LYS A 346 8.17 -3.61 22.46
N GLU A 347 7.19 -3.08 21.72
CA GLU A 347 6.80 -3.62 20.41
C GLU A 347 7.92 -3.48 19.37
N LEU A 348 8.61 -2.34 19.31
CA LEU A 348 9.78 -2.14 18.44
C LEU A 348 10.93 -3.11 18.77
N ALA A 349 11.05 -3.53 20.03
CA ALA A 349 12.08 -4.47 20.49
C ALA A 349 11.72 -5.94 20.26
N LYS A 350 10.51 -6.28 19.79
CA LYS A 350 10.11 -7.68 19.51
C LYS A 350 10.84 -8.23 18.28
N ILE A 351 11.99 -8.88 18.52
CA ILE A 351 12.81 -9.53 17.48
C ILE A 351 11.99 -10.56 16.69
N GLN A 352 11.05 -11.25 17.34
CA GLN A 352 10.17 -12.24 16.70
C GLN A 352 9.30 -11.64 15.59
N ASN A 353 8.99 -10.34 15.63
CA ASN A 353 8.16 -9.67 14.63
C ASN A 353 9.02 -8.93 13.59
N TRP A 354 10.10 -8.28 14.04
CA TRP A 354 10.85 -7.30 13.25
C TRP A 354 12.29 -7.70 12.94
N ASN A 355 12.70 -8.91 13.31
CA ASN A 355 14.09 -9.33 13.31
C ASN A 355 14.94 -8.26 14.04
N PHE A 356 15.94 -7.69 13.37
CA PHE A 356 16.77 -6.60 13.90
C PHE A 356 16.49 -5.24 13.24
N LEU A 357 15.35 -5.06 12.56
CA LEU A 357 15.06 -3.83 11.80
C LEU A 357 15.19 -2.56 12.65
N TRP A 358 14.45 -2.47 13.75
CA TRP A 358 14.38 -1.24 14.54
C TRP A 358 15.69 -0.92 15.27
N PRO A 359 16.37 -1.87 15.95
CA PRO A 359 17.70 -1.61 16.50
C PRO A 359 18.69 -1.12 15.44
N ILE A 360 18.75 -1.77 14.27
CA ILE A 360 19.66 -1.36 13.18
C ILE A 360 19.27 0.02 12.64
N PHE A 361 17.98 0.32 12.53
CA PHE A 361 17.48 1.64 12.12
C PHE A 361 18.00 2.74 13.05
N PHE A 362 17.83 2.58 14.36
CA PHE A 362 18.30 3.59 15.32
C PHE A 362 19.83 3.71 15.33
N LEU A 363 20.57 2.61 15.24
CA LEU A 363 22.03 2.64 15.11
C LEU A 363 22.47 3.36 13.82
N ALA A 364 21.82 3.07 12.69
CA ALA A 364 22.11 3.73 11.43
C ALA A 364 21.91 5.26 11.52
N LEU A 365 20.85 5.71 12.20
CA LEU A 365 20.61 7.13 12.46
C LEU A 365 21.68 7.74 13.37
N ILE A 366 22.03 7.08 14.48
CA ILE A 366 23.04 7.59 15.43
C ILE A 366 24.39 7.79 14.73
N PHE A 367 24.85 6.78 13.99
CA PHE A 367 26.18 6.81 13.36
C PHE A 367 26.24 7.63 12.07
N ASN A 368 25.13 7.78 11.33
CA ASN A 368 25.14 8.42 10.01
C ASN A 368 24.28 9.70 9.90
N LYS A 369 23.74 10.25 11.01
CA LYS A 369 22.86 11.45 10.96
C LYS A 369 23.40 12.61 10.12
N LYS A 370 24.72 12.86 10.18
CA LYS A 370 25.36 13.97 9.45
C LYS A 370 25.48 13.71 7.94
N ASN A 371 25.44 12.45 7.52
CA ASN A 371 25.71 12.00 6.15
C ASN A 371 24.45 11.51 5.42
N LEU A 372 23.26 11.72 5.99
CA LEU A 372 22.02 11.32 5.34
C LEU A 372 21.81 12.10 4.04
N LYS A 373 21.64 11.34 2.95
CA LYS A 373 21.27 11.90 1.65
C LYS A 373 19.88 12.57 1.72
N PRO A 374 19.57 13.53 0.83
CA PRO A 374 18.28 14.25 0.85
C PRO A 374 17.05 13.34 0.82
N ASP A 375 17.15 12.22 0.12
CA ASP A 375 16.10 11.22 0.00
C ASP A 375 15.90 10.39 1.28
N ALA A 376 16.99 10.01 1.95
CA ALA A 376 16.93 9.43 3.29
C ALA A 376 16.31 10.39 4.31
N LYS A 377 16.61 11.69 4.21
CA LYS A 377 16.01 12.72 5.07
C LYS A 377 14.50 12.85 4.83
N LEU A 378 14.05 12.79 3.58
CA LEU A 378 12.63 12.77 3.25
C LEU A 378 11.94 11.52 3.83
N ALA A 379 12.54 10.34 3.68
CA ALA A 379 11.99 9.11 4.25
C ALA A 379 11.88 9.21 5.78
N LEU A 380 12.91 9.72 6.45
CA LEU A 380 12.93 9.94 7.89
C LEU A 380 11.87 10.95 8.35
N LEU A 381 11.67 12.04 7.60
CA LEU A 381 10.63 13.03 7.88
C LEU A 381 9.24 12.39 7.83
N LEU A 382 8.92 11.69 6.75
CA LEU A 382 7.63 11.01 6.59
C LEU A 382 7.40 9.96 7.67
N LEU A 383 8.41 9.14 7.96
CA LEU A 383 8.37 8.14 9.02
C LEU A 383 8.09 8.79 10.38
N SER A 384 8.79 9.88 10.70
CA SER A 384 8.67 10.57 11.99
C SER A 384 7.30 11.22 12.17
N LEU A 385 6.78 11.88 11.13
CA LEU A 385 5.47 12.52 11.16
C LEU A 385 4.34 11.48 11.25
N GLN A 386 4.44 10.38 10.50
CA GLN A 386 3.47 9.30 10.58
C GLN A 386 3.52 8.61 11.95
N PHE A 387 4.71 8.34 12.50
CA PHE A 387 4.86 7.79 13.85
C PHE A 387 4.28 8.72 14.93
N ALA A 388 4.54 10.03 14.83
CA ALA A 388 3.98 11.03 15.72
C ALA A 388 2.45 11.07 15.66
N SER A 389 1.86 10.86 14.49
CA SER A 389 0.40 10.77 14.35
C SER A 389 -0.18 9.56 15.07
N TYR A 390 0.49 8.40 15.05
CA TYR A 390 0.05 7.24 15.82
C TYR A 390 0.12 7.50 17.32
N LEU A 391 1.21 8.12 17.78
CA LEU A 391 1.34 8.54 19.17
C LEU A 391 0.20 9.49 19.58
N ALA A 392 -0.15 10.46 18.72
CA ALA A 392 -1.28 11.35 18.97
C ALA A 392 -2.61 10.59 19.08
N ILE A 393 -2.86 9.60 18.21
CA ILE A 393 -4.06 8.75 18.28
C ILE A 393 -4.15 8.01 19.62
N PHE A 394 -3.04 7.47 20.12
CA PHE A 394 -3.03 6.79 21.42
C PHE A 394 -3.19 7.72 22.63
N LEU A 395 -2.93 9.02 22.47
CA LEU A 395 -3.15 10.03 23.52
C LEU A 395 -4.61 10.48 23.61
N ILE A 396 -5.38 10.37 22.53
CA ILE A 396 -6.79 10.81 22.47
C ILE A 396 -7.79 9.67 22.53
N THR A 397 -7.34 8.42 22.43
CA THR A 397 -8.24 7.27 22.40
C THR A 397 -8.83 6.94 23.78
N PRO A 398 -10.14 6.62 23.86
CA PRO A 398 -10.76 6.20 25.12
C PRO A 398 -10.40 4.76 25.52
N ILE A 399 -9.81 3.95 24.63
CA ILE A 399 -9.46 2.56 24.92
C ILE A 399 -8.25 2.52 25.87
N PRO A 400 -8.22 1.64 26.89
CA PRO A 400 -7.02 1.41 27.69
C PRO A 400 -5.78 1.07 26.84
N ILE A 401 -4.69 1.83 27.01
CA ILE A 401 -3.47 1.73 26.18
C ILE A 401 -2.76 0.39 26.35
N GLN A 402 -2.92 -0.24 27.52
CA GLN A 402 -2.42 -1.58 27.82
C GLN A 402 -3.03 -2.64 26.90
N VAL A 403 -4.25 -2.40 26.41
CA VAL A 403 -4.94 -3.30 25.48
C VAL A 403 -4.70 -2.84 24.05
N GLN A 404 -4.82 -1.55 23.78
CA GLN A 404 -4.80 -1.07 22.40
C GLN A 404 -3.40 -1.13 21.77
N VAL A 405 -2.36 -0.64 22.46
CA VAL A 405 -1.01 -0.55 21.88
C VAL A 405 -0.50 -1.94 21.47
N PRO A 406 -0.55 -2.99 22.33
CA PRO A 406 -0.07 -4.31 21.94
C PRO A 406 -0.86 -4.99 20.81
N ASN A 407 -2.12 -4.58 20.57
CA ASN A 407 -3.01 -5.19 19.59
C ASN A 407 -3.06 -4.45 18.24
N SER A 408 -2.54 -3.22 18.15
CA SER A 408 -2.59 -2.42 16.92
C SER A 408 -1.24 -1.91 16.47
N PHE A 409 -0.30 -1.66 17.39
CA PHE A 409 0.91 -0.93 17.04
C PHE A 409 1.87 -1.76 16.16
N ASP A 410 1.93 -3.07 16.35
CA ASP A 410 2.68 -3.96 15.46
C ASP A 410 2.17 -3.89 14.00
N ARG A 411 0.86 -3.79 13.81
CA ARG A 411 0.25 -3.60 12.48
C ARG A 411 0.56 -2.23 11.91
N LEU A 412 0.47 -1.17 12.72
CA LEU A 412 0.82 0.20 12.32
C LEU A 412 2.28 0.35 11.88
N LEU A 413 3.19 -0.45 12.44
CA LEU A 413 4.60 -0.45 12.06
C LEU A 413 4.85 -1.03 10.65
N LEU A 414 3.93 -1.81 10.08
CA LEU A 414 4.01 -2.26 8.68
C LEU A 414 4.00 -1.09 7.71
N HIS A 415 3.30 -0.02 8.07
CA HIS A 415 3.24 1.22 7.29
C HIS A 415 4.62 1.91 7.20
N LEU A 416 5.48 1.69 8.20
CA LEU A 416 6.76 2.40 8.36
C LEU A 416 7.96 1.55 7.98
N ALA A 417 7.85 0.21 8.06
CA ALA A 417 8.98 -0.70 7.88
C ALA A 417 9.73 -0.55 6.54
N PRO A 418 9.06 -0.39 5.37
CA PRO A 418 9.76 -0.13 4.11
C PRO A 418 10.60 1.15 4.14
N LEU A 419 10.08 2.25 4.70
CA LEU A 419 10.81 3.51 4.80
C LEU A 419 11.98 3.43 5.79
N ALA A 420 11.80 2.73 6.91
CA ALA A 420 12.86 2.48 7.88
C ALA A 420 14.02 1.72 7.23
N LEU A 421 13.70 0.64 6.50
CA LEU A 421 14.70 -0.17 5.83
C LEU A 421 15.38 0.56 4.67
N TYR A 422 14.63 1.35 3.89
CA TYR A 422 15.20 2.26 2.90
C TYR A 422 16.19 3.26 3.54
N THR A 423 15.85 3.81 4.72
CA THR A 423 16.72 4.75 5.43
C THR A 423 18.02 4.10 5.88
N ILE A 424 17.99 2.85 6.36
CA ILE A 424 19.22 2.06 6.62
C ILE A 424 20.00 1.87 5.32
N ALA A 425 19.31 1.44 4.26
CA ALA A 425 19.89 1.24 2.94
C ALA A 425 20.43 2.51 2.30
N ALA A 426 20.05 3.70 2.75
CA ALA A 426 20.62 4.96 2.26
C ALA A 426 21.73 5.51 3.16
N SER A 427 21.80 5.06 4.41
CA SER A 427 22.78 5.48 5.42
C SER A 427 24.08 4.71 5.37
N ALA A 428 24.06 3.45 4.91
CA ALA A 428 25.28 2.65 4.78
C ALA A 428 26.26 3.32 3.80
N LYS A 429 27.52 3.48 4.22
CA LYS A 429 28.60 4.01 3.36
C LYS A 429 28.74 3.12 2.10
N LYS A 430 29.23 3.73 1.02
CA LYS A 430 29.51 3.00 -0.22
C LYS A 430 30.64 2.01 -0.01
#